data_AF-A0A2W5PK08-F1
#
_entry.id   AF-A0A2W5PK08-F1
#
_cell.length_a   1.000
_cell.length_b   1.000
_cell.length_c   1.000
_cell.angle_alpha   90.00
_cell.angle_beta   90.00
_cell.angle_gamma   90.00
#
_symmetry.space_group_name_H-M   'P 1'
#
loop_
_entity.id
_entity.type
_entity.pdbx_description
1 polymer ?
#
loop_
_entity_poly.entity_id
_entity_poly.type
_entity_poly.pdbx_seq_one_letter_code
_entity_poly.pdbx_strand_id
1 'polypeptide(L)'
;MILKSEDKQFKLADDGQILWQADATNPLPGVPVGAIKKGETLLKPVAEANGDNLPEGQDKAAVQEKLQEWLDRYIHFSLEPLFRLTGGDDLSEQARSIATQLQGALGILPRSALEDVIAGLDEEGRKGLRARKVRMGPLLVFLPELNKPAAVKLRATLLTLWQDKPLPAQVPKDGVVSFTVADKEIDPDYYRSIGYPVYGPRSIRVDMLDRVVCAVYDGAKDGKFKAEHKMAEWFGSNILDLYAVLEAMGHTKIYDPAEEKAKEEAPVAPVIPEAVAEDVSSEVVAPVAPEVKAKPELATFRLKRGKANEAAKPREPKKFEKK
;
A
#
# COMPACT_ATOMS: atom_id res chain seq x y z
N MET A 1 28.35 15.31 24.75
CA MET A 1 28.94 13.95 24.69
C MET A 1 27.86 12.98 24.25
N ILE A 2 28.15 12.08 23.31
CA ILE A 2 27.16 11.17 22.70
C ILE A 2 26.55 10.25 23.77
N LEU A 3 27.37 9.77 24.71
CA LEU A 3 26.94 8.88 25.79
C LEU A 3 25.84 9.46 26.69
N LYS A 4 25.73 10.80 26.78
CA LYS A 4 24.71 11.51 27.58
C LYS A 4 23.58 12.08 26.73
N SER A 5 23.56 11.81 25.43
CA SER A 5 22.55 12.36 24.52
C SER A 5 21.21 11.67 24.63
N GLU A 6 20.15 12.45 24.40
CA GLU A 6 18.78 12.00 24.29
C GLU A 6 18.48 11.45 22.88
N ASP A 7 17.43 10.63 22.76
CA ASP A 7 17.08 9.97 21.49
C ASP A 7 16.78 10.95 20.35
N LYS A 8 16.22 12.12 20.67
CA LYS A 8 15.89 13.17 19.69
C LYS A 8 17.11 13.81 19.03
N GLN A 9 18.30 13.60 19.61
CA GLN A 9 19.57 14.10 19.08
C GLN A 9 20.15 13.18 18.00
N PHE A 10 19.55 12.02 17.79
CA PHE A 10 19.97 11.06 16.78
C PHE A 10 18.93 10.96 15.68
N LYS A 11 19.40 10.77 14.44
CA LYS A 11 18.54 10.58 13.27
C LYS A 11 19.14 9.55 12.34
N LEU A 12 18.29 8.69 11.78
CA LEU A 12 18.67 7.79 10.71
C LEU A 12 18.48 8.50 9.36
N ALA A 13 19.54 8.57 8.56
CA ALA A 13 19.50 9.07 7.19
C ALA A 13 19.13 7.96 6.20
N ASP A 14 18.68 8.35 5.00
CA ASP A 14 18.18 7.41 3.98
C ASP A 14 19.28 6.51 3.41
N ASP A 15 20.54 6.92 3.51
CA ASP A 15 21.75 6.16 3.14
C ASP A 15 22.23 5.19 4.25
N GLY A 16 21.53 5.13 5.38
CA GLY A 16 21.86 4.28 6.52
C GLY A 16 22.83 4.89 7.51
N GLN A 17 23.22 6.16 7.37
CA GLN A 17 24.04 6.83 8.36
C GLN A 17 23.23 7.22 9.61
N ILE A 18 23.83 7.05 10.78
CA ILE A 18 23.32 7.55 12.05
C ILE A 18 23.96 8.91 12.30
N LEU A 19 23.15 9.95 12.22
CA LEU A 19 23.56 11.32 12.43
C LEU A 19 23.28 11.73 13.87
N TRP A 20 24.21 12.47 14.47
CA TRP A 20 24.10 12.99 15.83
C TRP A 20 24.23 14.51 15.86
N GLN A 21 23.34 15.15 16.60
CA GLN A 21 23.32 16.58 16.81
C GLN A 21 23.62 16.92 18.28
N ALA A 22 24.69 17.68 18.51
CA ALA A 22 25.11 18.05 19.87
C ALA A 22 24.09 18.95 20.59
N ASP A 23 23.47 19.87 19.84
CA ASP A 23 22.41 20.75 20.34
C ASP A 23 21.03 20.19 19.97
N ALA A 24 20.31 19.70 20.98
CA ALA A 24 18.97 19.16 20.82
C ALA A 24 17.94 20.13 20.20
N THR A 25 18.21 21.43 20.19
CA THR A 25 17.32 22.46 19.61
C THR A 25 17.67 22.80 18.17
N ASN A 26 18.82 22.35 17.67
CA ASN A 26 19.27 22.64 16.32
C ASN A 26 18.55 21.75 15.30
N PRO A 27 17.85 22.31 14.30
CA PRO A 27 17.10 21.54 13.31
C PRO A 27 17.99 20.85 12.25
N LEU A 28 19.29 21.17 12.21
CA LEU A 28 20.21 20.58 11.26
C LEU A 28 20.46 19.10 11.59
N PRO A 29 20.66 18.24 10.56
CA PRO A 29 20.76 16.79 10.71
C PRO A 29 21.92 16.30 11.58
N GLY A 30 22.92 17.14 11.85
CA GLY A 30 24.07 16.79 12.69
C GLY A 30 25.22 16.15 11.91
N VAL A 31 26.11 15.46 12.62
CA VAL A 31 27.34 14.83 12.10
C VAL A 31 27.17 13.31 12.06
N PRO A 32 27.63 12.60 11.01
CA PRO A 32 27.55 11.14 10.95
C PRO A 32 28.49 10.48 11.96
N VAL A 33 27.93 9.81 12.96
CA VAL A 33 28.67 9.14 14.05
C VAL A 33 28.63 7.62 13.96
N GLY A 34 27.87 7.07 13.02
CA GLY A 34 27.80 5.63 12.76
C GLY A 34 26.98 5.30 11.53
N ALA A 35 26.81 4.02 11.26
CA ALA A 35 25.97 3.51 10.19
C ALA A 35 25.29 2.21 10.61
N ILE A 36 24.15 1.91 10.01
CA ILE A 36 23.46 0.63 10.21
C ILE A 36 23.95 -0.42 9.23
N LYS A 37 24.04 -1.66 9.70
CA LYS A 37 24.36 -2.84 8.91
C LYS A 37 23.33 -3.94 9.13
N LYS A 38 23.32 -4.90 8.21
CA LYS A 38 22.54 -6.13 8.34
C LYS A 38 22.94 -6.85 9.64
N GLY A 39 21.95 -7.16 10.47
CA GLY A 39 22.13 -7.96 11.68
C GLY A 39 21.58 -9.37 11.52
N GLU A 40 21.36 -10.03 12.65
CA GLU A 40 20.95 -11.45 12.70
C GLU A 40 19.52 -11.68 12.17
N THR A 41 18.64 -10.69 12.35
CA THR A 41 17.25 -10.74 11.89
C THR A 41 16.85 -9.43 11.23
N LEU A 42 15.82 -9.48 10.38
CA LEU A 42 15.35 -8.33 9.62
C LEU A 42 15.02 -7.11 10.50
N LEU A 43 14.46 -7.33 11.70
CA LEU A 43 14.08 -6.26 12.64
C LEU A 43 15.18 -5.93 13.68
N LYS A 44 16.35 -6.56 13.60
CA LYS A 44 17.51 -6.31 14.48
C LYS A 44 18.77 -6.03 13.68
N PRO A 45 18.85 -4.88 12.99
CA PRO A 45 20.11 -4.42 12.38
C PRO A 45 21.15 -4.06 13.45
N VAL A 46 22.41 -4.00 13.03
CA VAL A 46 23.54 -3.65 13.90
C VAL A 46 23.96 -2.21 13.63
N ALA A 47 24.14 -1.42 14.69
CA ALA A 47 24.75 -0.10 14.60
C ALA A 47 26.28 -0.23 14.72
N GLU A 48 27.01 0.36 13.78
CA GLU A 48 28.47 0.48 13.86
C GLU A 48 28.88 1.94 14.03
N ALA A 49 29.68 2.21 15.07
CA ALA A 49 30.21 3.55 15.31
C ALA A 49 31.33 3.89 14.31
N ASN A 50 31.26 5.10 13.73
CA ASN A 50 32.33 5.64 12.90
C ASN A 50 33.36 6.35 13.79
N GLY A 51 34.57 5.79 13.89
CA GLY A 51 35.62 6.28 14.79
C GLY A 51 36.12 7.69 14.47
N ASP A 52 36.10 8.09 13.19
CA ASP A 52 36.73 9.34 12.73
C ASP A 52 35.91 10.59 13.10
N ASN A 53 34.61 10.42 13.34
CA ASN A 53 33.68 11.51 13.64
C ASN A 53 33.23 11.52 15.11
N LEU A 54 33.87 10.74 15.97
CA LEU A 54 33.57 10.75 17.40
C LEU A 54 34.19 11.99 18.05
N PRO A 55 33.47 12.68 18.95
CA PRO A 55 34.06 13.74 19.74
C PRO A 55 35.24 13.20 20.57
N GLU A 56 36.31 13.98 20.69
CA GLU A 56 37.56 13.57 21.33
C GLU A 56 37.36 12.92 22.71
N GLY A 57 38.10 11.83 22.94
CA GLY A 57 38.12 11.13 24.22
C GLY A 57 36.94 10.21 24.51
N GLN A 58 36.04 9.96 23.56
CA GLN A 58 34.97 8.97 23.73
C GLN A 58 35.42 7.57 23.31
N ASP A 59 35.08 6.59 24.15
CA ASP A 59 35.30 5.18 23.83
C ASP A 59 34.34 4.73 22.71
N LYS A 60 34.93 4.21 21.63
CA LYS A 60 34.20 3.71 20.47
C LYS A 60 33.24 2.56 20.85
N ALA A 61 33.63 1.69 21.77
CA ALA A 61 32.79 0.57 22.20
C ALA A 61 31.54 1.06 22.93
N ALA A 62 31.71 1.97 23.90
CA ALA A 62 30.61 2.61 24.60
C ALA A 62 29.68 3.41 23.66
N VAL A 63 30.23 4.09 22.65
CA VAL A 63 29.42 4.79 21.65
C VAL A 63 28.62 3.80 20.80
N GLN A 64 29.23 2.69 20.36
CA GLN A 64 28.54 1.68 19.57
C GLN A 64 27.35 1.08 20.32
N GLU A 65 27.54 0.73 21.61
CA GLU A 65 26.46 0.26 22.47
C GLU A 65 25.33 1.28 22.57
N LYS A 66 25.68 2.57 22.79
CA LYS A 66 24.70 3.66 22.83
C LYS A 66 23.91 3.82 21.52
N LEU A 67 24.58 3.70 20.38
CA LEU A 67 23.95 3.76 19.06
C LEU A 67 23.02 2.56 18.83
N GLN A 68 23.41 1.37 19.27
CA GLN A 68 22.58 0.17 19.19
C GLN A 68 21.30 0.32 20.04
N GLU A 69 21.43 0.75 21.30
CA GLU A 69 20.28 0.99 22.19
C GLU A 69 19.31 2.01 21.61
N TRP A 70 19.83 3.05 20.97
CA TRP A 70 19.01 4.05 20.28
C TRP A 70 18.33 3.44 19.05
N LEU A 71 19.06 2.69 18.22
CA LEU A 71 18.54 2.07 17.01
C LEU A 71 17.40 1.10 17.33
N ASP A 72 17.58 0.26 18.34
CA ASP A 72 16.56 -0.70 18.79
C ASP A 72 15.28 0.03 19.23
N ARG A 73 15.41 1.12 20.00
CA ARG A 73 14.27 1.96 20.45
C ARG A 73 13.62 2.69 19.27
N TYR A 74 14.41 3.21 18.34
CA TYR A 74 13.92 3.89 17.15
C TYR A 74 13.11 2.95 16.25
N ILE A 75 13.59 1.72 16.04
CA ILE A 75 12.89 0.69 15.28
C ILE A 75 11.62 0.26 16.00
N HIS A 76 11.70 0.00 17.30
CA HIS A 76 10.54 -0.38 18.10
C HIS A 76 9.45 0.70 18.07
N PHE A 77 9.81 1.97 18.20
CA PHE A 77 8.84 3.08 18.15
C PHE A 77 8.24 3.26 16.76
N SER A 78 9.09 3.25 15.72
CA SER A 78 8.65 3.49 14.33
C SER A 78 7.82 2.34 13.76
N LEU A 79 8.07 1.12 14.22
CA LEU A 79 7.38 -0.11 13.80
C LEU A 79 6.62 -0.77 14.96
N GLU A 80 6.18 0.00 15.97
CA GLU A 80 5.41 -0.51 17.12
C GLU A 80 4.29 -1.47 16.73
N PRO A 81 3.52 -1.24 15.64
CA PRO A 81 2.47 -2.15 15.24
C PRO A 81 2.96 -3.58 14.95
N LEU A 82 4.20 -3.76 14.48
CA LEU A 82 4.80 -5.09 14.26
C LEU A 82 5.14 -5.80 15.58
N PHE A 83 5.67 -5.09 16.56
CA PHE A 83 6.04 -5.67 17.85
C PHE A 83 4.81 -6.01 18.69
N ARG A 84 3.74 -5.22 18.57
CA ARG A 84 2.44 -5.49 19.21
C ARG A 84 1.79 -6.77 18.72
N LEU A 85 2.05 -7.22 17.49
CA LEU A 85 1.44 -8.44 16.93
C LEU A 85 1.69 -9.67 17.79
N THR A 86 2.93 -9.84 18.25
CA THR A 86 3.39 -11.03 18.97
C THR A 86 3.48 -10.83 20.48
N GLY A 87 3.13 -9.64 20.98
CA GLY A 87 3.08 -9.38 22.41
C GLY A 87 1.82 -9.97 23.05
N GLY A 88 1.95 -10.49 24.28
CA GLY A 88 0.85 -11.03 25.08
C GLY A 88 0.42 -12.45 24.72
N ASP A 89 -0.32 -13.08 25.65
CA ASP A 89 -0.81 -14.46 25.54
C ASP A 89 -2.32 -14.58 25.28
N ASP A 90 -2.96 -13.47 24.91
CA ASP A 90 -4.40 -13.33 24.64
C ASP A 90 -4.82 -13.70 23.20
N LEU A 91 -3.95 -14.34 22.42
CA LEU A 91 -4.28 -14.83 21.07
C LEU A 91 -4.52 -16.34 21.08
N SER A 92 -5.58 -16.76 20.39
CA SER A 92 -5.74 -18.16 19.99
C SER A 92 -4.58 -18.59 19.08
N GLU A 93 -4.33 -19.90 18.98
CA GLU A 93 -3.21 -20.46 18.22
C GLU A 93 -3.18 -19.98 16.77
N GLN A 94 -4.33 -20.00 16.08
CA GLN A 94 -4.46 -19.54 14.70
C GLN A 94 -4.22 -18.03 14.57
N ALA A 95 -4.73 -17.24 15.52
CA ALA A 95 -4.51 -15.80 15.53
C ALA A 95 -3.02 -15.45 15.78
N ARG A 96 -2.35 -16.19 16.67
CA ARG A 96 -0.92 -16.08 16.92
C ARG A 96 -0.11 -16.45 15.67
N SER A 97 -0.49 -17.52 14.97
CA SER A 97 0.14 -17.90 13.70
C SER A 97 0.04 -16.79 12.65
N ILE A 98 -1.15 -16.20 12.46
CA ILE A 98 -1.35 -15.05 11.56
C ILE A 98 -0.46 -13.87 12.00
N ALA A 99 -0.42 -13.56 13.29
CA ALA A 99 0.36 -12.45 13.83
C ALA A 99 1.88 -12.62 13.59
N THR A 100 2.42 -13.82 13.82
CA THR A 100 3.84 -14.13 13.58
C THR A 100 4.19 -14.06 12.10
N GLN A 101 3.36 -14.64 11.23
CA GLN A 101 3.58 -14.56 9.77
C GLN A 101 3.52 -13.11 9.29
N LEU A 102 2.55 -12.33 9.79
CA LEU A 102 2.40 -10.93 9.43
C LEU A 102 3.59 -10.08 9.89
N GLN A 103 4.14 -10.34 11.08
CA GLN A 103 5.35 -9.69 11.58
C GLN A 103 6.56 -10.00 10.68
N GLY A 104 6.74 -11.27 10.30
CA GLY A 104 7.83 -11.69 9.40
C GLY A 104 7.73 -11.07 8.01
N ALA A 105 6.51 -10.78 7.54
CA ALA A 105 6.24 -10.13 6.27
C ALA A 105 6.12 -8.59 6.36
N LEU A 106 6.70 -7.97 7.39
CA LEU A 106 6.71 -6.52 7.58
C LEU A 106 5.31 -5.87 7.59
N GLY A 107 4.32 -6.62 8.08
CA GLY A 107 2.98 -6.13 8.38
C GLY A 107 1.98 -6.26 7.24
N ILE A 108 2.29 -7.02 6.18
CA ILE A 108 1.41 -7.20 5.02
C ILE A 108 1.60 -8.55 4.34
N LEU A 109 0.50 -9.28 4.13
CA LEU A 109 0.48 -10.58 3.47
C LEU A 109 -0.69 -10.71 2.49
N PRO A 110 -0.51 -11.46 1.38
CA PRO A 110 -1.63 -11.96 0.60
C PRO A 110 -2.58 -12.76 1.48
N ARG A 111 -3.89 -12.46 1.41
CA ARG A 111 -4.91 -13.24 2.12
C ARG A 111 -4.87 -14.71 1.69
N SER A 112 -4.56 -14.97 0.43
CA SER A 112 -4.40 -16.32 -0.13
C SER A 112 -3.34 -17.15 0.60
N ALA A 113 -2.27 -16.53 1.10
CA ALA A 113 -1.22 -17.22 1.86
C ALA A 113 -1.68 -17.63 3.27
N LEU A 114 -2.81 -17.09 3.75
CA LEU A 114 -3.36 -17.34 5.07
C LEU A 114 -4.70 -18.08 5.02
N GLU A 115 -5.12 -18.61 3.87
CA GLU A 115 -6.45 -19.22 3.68
C GLU A 115 -6.74 -20.33 4.70
N ASP A 116 -5.81 -21.27 4.87
CA ASP A 116 -5.97 -22.40 5.79
C ASP A 116 -6.03 -21.95 7.25
N VAL A 117 -5.20 -20.98 7.63
CA VAL A 117 -5.16 -20.45 9.01
C VAL A 117 -6.42 -19.62 9.30
N ILE A 118 -6.91 -18.86 8.32
CA ILE A 118 -8.15 -18.08 8.42
C ILE A 118 -9.38 -18.99 8.53
N ALA A 119 -9.35 -20.17 7.86
CA ALA A 119 -10.45 -21.13 7.94
C ALA A 119 -10.62 -21.70 9.36
N GLY A 120 -9.51 -21.93 10.08
CA GLY A 120 -9.51 -22.36 11.47
C GLY A 120 -9.69 -21.24 12.50
N LEU A 121 -9.80 -19.98 12.07
CA LEU A 121 -9.89 -18.84 12.97
C LEU A 121 -11.28 -18.74 13.60
N ASP A 122 -11.34 -18.64 14.92
CA ASP A 122 -12.54 -18.51 15.74
C ASP A 122 -12.94 -17.04 15.99
N GLU A 123 -14.01 -16.79 16.75
CA GLU A 123 -14.47 -15.43 17.04
C GLU A 123 -13.50 -14.68 17.97
N GLU A 124 -12.94 -15.39 18.96
CA GLU A 124 -11.97 -14.85 19.89
C GLU A 124 -10.67 -14.45 19.18
N GLY A 125 -10.13 -15.32 18.32
CA GLY A 125 -8.96 -15.00 17.48
C GLY A 125 -9.20 -13.80 16.56
N ARG A 126 -10.39 -13.69 15.95
CA ARG A 126 -10.75 -12.50 15.15
C ARG A 126 -10.80 -11.23 16.02
N LYS A 127 -11.33 -11.30 17.23
CA LYS A 127 -11.36 -10.19 18.17
C LYS A 127 -9.94 -9.78 18.58
N GLY A 128 -9.06 -10.74 18.87
CA GLY A 128 -7.65 -10.51 19.20
C GLY A 128 -6.87 -9.82 18.08
N LEU A 129 -7.05 -10.26 16.83
CA LEU A 129 -6.44 -9.60 15.66
C LEU A 129 -6.96 -8.17 15.45
N ARG A 130 -8.27 -7.95 15.64
CA ARG A 130 -8.86 -6.60 15.57
C ARG A 130 -8.34 -5.68 16.68
N ALA A 131 -8.17 -6.19 17.89
CA ALA A 131 -7.59 -5.43 19.02
C ALA A 131 -6.15 -4.99 18.70
N ARG A 132 -5.41 -5.80 17.96
CA ARG A 132 -4.06 -5.47 17.44
C ARG A 132 -4.08 -4.62 16.16
N LYS A 133 -5.26 -4.16 15.72
CA LYS A 133 -5.49 -3.34 14.52
C LYS A 133 -5.09 -4.01 13.20
N VAL A 134 -5.13 -5.34 13.15
CA VAL A 134 -4.94 -6.08 11.91
C VAL A 134 -6.19 -5.92 11.03
N ARG A 135 -5.99 -5.45 9.80
CA ARG A 135 -7.04 -5.36 8.77
C ARG A 135 -7.05 -6.66 7.97
N MET A 136 -8.15 -7.41 8.07
CA MET A 136 -8.39 -8.60 7.24
C MET A 136 -9.14 -8.21 5.96
N GLY A 137 -8.42 -7.65 4.99
CA GLY A 137 -8.98 -7.26 3.70
C GLY A 137 -9.35 -8.46 2.81
N PRO A 138 -10.08 -8.24 1.71
CA PRO A 138 -10.45 -9.32 0.77
C PRO A 138 -9.25 -9.89 0.01
N LEU A 139 -8.26 -9.05 -0.33
CA LEU A 139 -7.04 -9.48 -1.03
C LEU A 139 -5.82 -9.58 -0.12
N LEU A 140 -5.71 -8.68 0.86
CA LEU A 140 -4.51 -8.53 1.69
C LEU A 140 -4.89 -8.45 3.17
N VAL A 141 -4.05 -9.04 4.01
CA VAL A 141 -4.08 -8.86 5.47
C VAL A 141 -2.93 -7.93 5.83
N PHE A 142 -3.21 -6.81 6.51
CA PHE A 142 -2.18 -5.79 6.74
C PHE A 142 -2.43 -4.94 8.00
N LEU A 143 -1.41 -4.17 8.39
CA LEU A 143 -1.47 -3.16 9.46
C LEU A 143 -1.56 -1.74 8.87
N PRO A 144 -2.72 -1.06 8.92
CA PRO A 144 -2.90 0.27 8.33
C PRO A 144 -1.96 1.34 8.91
N GLU A 145 -1.55 1.19 10.17
CA GLU A 145 -0.68 2.15 10.85
C GLU A 145 0.73 2.25 10.26
N LEU A 146 1.17 1.21 9.54
CA LEU A 146 2.49 1.16 8.90
C LEU A 146 2.55 1.91 7.56
N ASN A 147 1.44 2.46 7.07
CA ASN A 147 1.40 3.23 5.81
C ASN A 147 1.98 4.65 5.95
N LYS A 148 2.35 5.06 7.18
CA LYS A 148 2.99 6.35 7.43
C LYS A 148 4.37 6.40 6.75
N PRO A 149 4.80 7.54 6.18
CA PRO A 149 6.07 7.64 5.45
C PRO A 149 7.29 7.17 6.22
N ALA A 150 7.40 7.50 7.52
CA ALA A 150 8.52 7.06 8.34
C ALA A 150 8.60 5.52 8.47
N ALA A 151 7.46 4.85 8.66
CA ALA A 151 7.40 3.40 8.74
C ALA A 151 7.66 2.73 7.37
N VAL A 152 7.21 3.35 6.27
CA VAL A 152 7.51 2.89 4.90
C VAL A 152 9.01 2.96 4.64
N LYS A 153 9.64 4.11 4.90
CA LYS A 153 11.09 4.31 4.72
C LYS A 153 11.91 3.34 5.56
N LEU A 154 11.59 3.20 6.84
CA LEU A 154 12.31 2.29 7.71
C LEU A 154 12.17 0.83 7.26
N ARG A 155 10.95 0.38 6.90
CA ARG A 155 10.75 -0.98 6.35
C ARG A 155 11.57 -1.21 5.08
N ALA A 156 11.60 -0.22 4.18
CA ALA A 156 12.39 -0.26 2.95
C ALA A 156 13.89 -0.35 3.23
N THR A 157 14.42 0.47 4.14
CA THR A 157 15.81 0.45 4.57
C THR A 157 16.20 -0.90 5.16
N LEU A 158 15.42 -1.41 6.11
CA LEU A 158 15.67 -2.72 6.74
C LEU A 158 15.63 -3.86 5.73
N LEU A 159 14.65 -3.85 4.83
CA LEU A 159 14.52 -4.88 3.79
C LEU A 159 15.65 -4.81 2.76
N THR A 160 16.06 -3.61 2.35
CA THR A 160 17.18 -3.40 1.43
C THR A 160 18.49 -3.92 2.02
N LEU A 161 18.75 -3.59 3.30
CA LEU A 161 19.89 -4.12 4.04
C LEU A 161 19.83 -5.64 4.18
N TRP A 162 18.66 -6.19 4.50
CA TRP A 162 18.48 -7.64 4.65
C TRP A 162 18.75 -8.40 3.35
N GLN A 163 18.40 -7.80 2.20
CA GLN A 163 18.66 -8.32 0.85
C GLN A 163 20.09 -8.04 0.35
N ASP A 164 20.98 -7.50 1.19
CA ASP A 164 22.36 -7.15 0.84
C ASP A 164 22.46 -6.19 -0.37
N LYS A 165 21.45 -5.31 -0.53
CA LYS A 165 21.40 -4.27 -1.56
C LYS A 165 21.95 -2.95 -1.01
N PRO A 166 22.53 -2.08 -1.86
CA PRO A 166 23.03 -0.78 -1.43
C PRO A 166 21.89 0.16 -1.02
N LEU A 167 22.14 0.97 0.00
CA LEU A 167 21.30 2.12 0.35
C LEU A 167 21.68 3.33 -0.54
N PRO A 168 20.76 4.30 -0.77
CA PRO A 168 19.42 4.43 -0.19
C PRO A 168 18.41 3.43 -0.76
N ALA A 169 17.47 3.02 0.09
CA ALA A 169 16.39 2.13 -0.30
C ALA A 169 15.44 2.79 -1.31
N GLN A 170 14.94 2.01 -2.27
CA GLN A 170 13.93 2.49 -3.20
C GLN A 170 12.60 2.64 -2.47
N VAL A 171 12.06 3.85 -2.41
CA VAL A 171 10.79 4.17 -1.74
C VAL A 171 9.92 5.06 -2.60
N PRO A 172 8.58 4.91 -2.55
CA PRO A 172 7.67 5.87 -3.15
C PRO A 172 7.82 7.26 -2.51
N LYS A 173 7.49 8.31 -3.26
CA LYS A 173 7.46 9.68 -2.72
C LYS A 173 6.46 9.79 -1.58
N ASP A 174 6.79 10.59 -0.57
CA ASP A 174 5.94 10.79 0.61
C ASP A 174 4.53 11.25 0.22
N GLY A 175 3.52 10.57 0.75
CA GLY A 175 2.11 10.88 0.52
C GLY A 175 1.52 10.40 -0.82
N VAL A 176 2.33 9.84 -1.72
CA VAL A 176 1.81 9.29 -2.99
C VAL A 176 0.88 8.11 -2.72
N VAL A 177 -0.25 8.10 -3.42
CA VAL A 177 -1.25 7.04 -3.32
C VAL A 177 -0.95 5.89 -4.28
N SER A 178 -0.59 6.21 -5.52
CA SER A 178 -0.13 5.22 -6.48
C SER A 178 0.84 5.83 -7.48
N PHE A 179 1.65 4.98 -8.10
CA PHE A 179 2.54 5.37 -9.19
C PHE A 179 2.62 4.26 -10.23
N THR A 180 2.96 4.63 -11.46
CA THR A 180 3.15 3.68 -12.56
C THR A 180 4.44 2.90 -12.36
N VAL A 181 4.36 1.60 -12.60
CA VAL A 181 5.49 0.67 -12.58
C VAL A 181 6.01 0.53 -14.00
N ALA A 182 7.31 0.74 -14.22
CA ALA A 182 7.95 0.37 -15.48
C ALA A 182 8.25 -1.14 -15.44
N ASP A 183 7.86 -1.88 -16.49
CA ASP A 183 7.76 -3.35 -16.54
C ASP A 183 9.02 -4.16 -16.20
N LYS A 184 10.20 -3.54 -16.00
CA LYS A 184 11.48 -4.27 -15.90
C LYS A 184 12.28 -4.09 -14.61
N GLU A 185 11.86 -3.23 -13.69
CA GLU A 185 12.73 -2.85 -12.56
C GLU A 185 12.13 -3.06 -11.17
N ILE A 186 10.90 -3.58 -11.07
CA ILE A 186 10.18 -3.64 -9.79
C ILE A 186 10.08 -5.07 -9.27
N ASP A 187 10.56 -5.27 -8.03
CA ASP A 187 10.33 -6.46 -7.22
C ASP A 187 8.96 -6.33 -6.52
N PRO A 188 7.92 -7.10 -6.94
CA PRO A 188 6.57 -6.98 -6.37
C PRO A 188 6.50 -7.35 -4.89
N ASP A 189 7.37 -8.25 -4.43
CA ASP A 189 7.40 -8.70 -3.04
C ASP A 189 8.03 -7.63 -2.14
N TYR A 190 9.08 -6.96 -2.62
CA TYR A 190 9.66 -5.79 -1.96
C TYR A 190 8.61 -4.68 -1.79
N TYR A 191 7.95 -4.29 -2.87
CA TYR A 191 6.98 -3.19 -2.83
C TYR A 191 5.73 -3.53 -2.01
N ARG A 192 5.27 -4.79 -2.06
CA ARG A 192 4.23 -5.28 -1.14
C ARG A 192 4.68 -5.11 0.31
N SER A 193 5.87 -5.57 0.67
CA SER A 193 6.38 -5.57 2.05
C SER A 193 6.48 -4.16 2.68
N ILE A 194 6.67 -3.13 1.84
CA ILE A 194 6.69 -1.72 2.28
C ILE A 194 5.31 -1.04 2.20
N GLY A 195 4.24 -1.79 1.87
CA GLY A 195 2.85 -1.30 1.85
C GLY A 195 2.33 -0.79 0.51
N TYR A 196 3.03 -1.06 -0.59
CA TYR A 196 2.72 -0.62 -1.94
C TYR A 196 2.62 -1.79 -2.94
N PRO A 197 1.70 -2.75 -2.73
CA PRO A 197 1.56 -3.89 -3.63
C PRO A 197 1.36 -3.47 -5.10
N VAL A 198 1.91 -4.28 -6.01
CA VAL A 198 1.87 -4.05 -7.45
C VAL A 198 0.72 -4.84 -8.06
N TYR A 199 -0.13 -4.17 -8.82
CA TYR A 199 -1.22 -4.76 -9.59
C TYR A 199 -1.27 -4.14 -10.98
N GLY A 200 -1.05 -4.96 -12.01
CA GLY A 200 -0.96 -4.49 -13.39
C GLY A 200 0.14 -3.43 -13.53
N PRO A 201 -0.13 -2.28 -14.17
CA PRO A 201 0.88 -1.25 -14.40
C PRO A 201 1.10 -0.32 -13.20
N ARG A 202 0.49 -0.59 -12.02
CA ARG A 202 0.54 0.34 -10.88
C ARG A 202 0.96 -0.32 -9.58
N SER A 203 1.69 0.44 -8.79
CA SER A 203 1.95 0.18 -7.38
C SER A 203 1.09 1.12 -6.56
N ILE A 204 0.30 0.57 -5.64
CA ILE A 204 -0.80 1.27 -4.98
C ILE A 204 -0.67 1.09 -3.47
N ARG A 205 -0.83 2.18 -2.72
CA ARG A 205 -0.83 2.13 -1.26
C ARG A 205 -1.94 1.21 -0.76
N VAL A 206 -1.60 0.29 0.15
CA VAL A 206 -2.47 -0.84 0.53
C VAL A 206 -3.85 -0.42 1.06
N ASP A 207 -3.98 0.70 1.77
CA ASP A 207 -5.28 1.20 2.27
C ASP A 207 -6.21 1.65 1.15
N MET A 208 -5.67 2.29 0.10
CA MET A 208 -6.49 2.73 -1.04
C MET A 208 -6.84 1.55 -1.95
N LEU A 209 -5.95 0.57 -2.07
CA LEU A 209 -6.25 -0.70 -2.70
C LEU A 209 -7.39 -1.43 -1.96
N ASP A 210 -7.28 -1.61 -0.63
CA ASP A 210 -8.34 -2.26 0.16
C ASP A 210 -9.68 -1.53 0.01
N ARG A 211 -9.66 -0.19 -0.03
CA ARG A 211 -10.87 0.62 -0.24
C ARG A 211 -11.55 0.35 -1.57
N VAL A 212 -10.80 0.33 -2.68
CA VAL A 212 -11.38 0.01 -4.01
C VAL A 212 -11.89 -1.42 -4.03
N VAL A 213 -11.11 -2.36 -3.50
CA VAL A 213 -11.49 -3.78 -3.44
C VAL A 213 -12.79 -3.95 -2.65
N CYS A 214 -12.90 -3.39 -1.44
CA CYS A 214 -14.14 -3.42 -0.67
C CYS A 214 -15.33 -2.85 -1.48
N ALA A 215 -15.16 -1.69 -2.14
CA ALA A 215 -16.23 -1.10 -2.94
C ALA A 215 -16.66 -2.00 -4.13
N VAL A 216 -15.71 -2.70 -4.75
CA VAL A 216 -15.99 -3.68 -5.81
C VAL A 216 -16.80 -4.87 -5.27
N TYR A 217 -16.41 -5.42 -4.11
CA TYR A 217 -17.12 -6.55 -3.49
C TYR A 217 -18.51 -6.15 -2.97
N ASP A 218 -18.65 -4.95 -2.38
CA ASP A 218 -19.93 -4.45 -1.84
C ASP A 218 -20.92 -4.06 -2.96
N GLY A 219 -20.41 -3.57 -4.09
CA GLY A 219 -21.21 -3.18 -5.25
C GLY A 219 -21.57 -4.33 -6.20
N ALA A 220 -20.97 -5.51 -6.02
CA ALA A 220 -21.18 -6.64 -6.92
C ALA A 220 -22.59 -7.25 -6.78
N LYS A 221 -23.31 -7.36 -7.90
CA LYS A 221 -24.61 -8.05 -8.01
C LYS A 221 -24.48 -9.19 -9.01
N ASP A 222 -24.93 -10.39 -8.64
CA ASP A 222 -24.83 -11.60 -9.47
C ASP A 222 -23.41 -11.91 -9.97
N GLY A 223 -22.40 -11.55 -9.16
CA GLY A 223 -20.98 -11.71 -9.52
C GLY A 223 -20.50 -10.75 -10.61
N LYS A 224 -21.23 -9.67 -10.88
CA LYS A 224 -20.85 -8.58 -11.79
C LYS A 224 -20.80 -7.25 -11.04
N PHE A 225 -19.90 -6.37 -11.42
CA PHE A 225 -19.84 -5.00 -10.89
C PHE A 225 -19.50 -4.01 -11.99
N LYS A 226 -19.98 -2.77 -11.87
CA LYS A 226 -19.62 -1.67 -12.77
C LYS A 226 -18.46 -0.92 -12.14
N ALA A 227 -17.40 -0.65 -12.90
CA ALA A 227 -16.34 0.23 -12.45
C ALA A 227 -16.91 1.65 -12.23
N GLU A 228 -16.40 2.38 -11.25
CA GLU A 228 -16.88 3.73 -10.94
C GLU A 228 -15.75 4.75 -11.03
N HIS A 229 -16.06 5.98 -11.46
CA HIS A 229 -15.07 7.07 -11.56
C HIS A 229 -14.35 7.33 -10.23
N LYS A 230 -15.08 7.20 -9.11
CA LYS A 230 -14.50 7.34 -7.76
C LYS A 230 -13.36 6.36 -7.50
N MET A 231 -13.36 5.18 -8.13
CA MET A 231 -12.29 4.18 -7.97
C MET A 231 -10.99 4.64 -8.64
N ALA A 232 -11.08 5.23 -9.84
CA ALA A 232 -9.92 5.82 -10.53
C ALA A 232 -9.40 7.06 -9.76
N GLU A 233 -10.30 7.88 -9.23
CA GLU A 233 -9.96 9.03 -8.39
C GLU A 233 -9.22 8.61 -7.10
N TRP A 234 -9.64 7.54 -6.44
CA TRP A 234 -8.95 7.03 -5.25
C TRP A 234 -7.55 6.52 -5.56
N PHE A 235 -7.30 5.97 -6.74
CA PHE A 235 -5.95 5.59 -7.17
C PHE A 235 -5.13 6.78 -7.67
N GLY A 236 -5.77 7.87 -8.08
CA GLY A 236 -5.11 8.94 -8.83
C GLY A 236 -4.58 8.44 -10.18
N SER A 237 -5.29 7.49 -10.79
CA SER A 237 -4.93 6.87 -12.07
C SER A 237 -5.92 7.25 -13.17
N ASN A 238 -5.54 7.00 -14.42
CA ASN A 238 -6.49 7.03 -15.52
C ASN A 238 -7.42 5.79 -15.46
N ILE A 239 -8.47 5.79 -16.29
CA ILE A 239 -9.47 4.71 -16.34
C ILE A 239 -8.89 3.40 -16.90
N LEU A 240 -7.97 3.47 -17.87
CA LEU A 240 -7.33 2.29 -18.46
C LEU A 240 -6.45 1.57 -17.44
N ASP A 241 -5.69 2.32 -16.65
CA ASP A 241 -4.90 1.81 -15.54
C ASP A 241 -5.81 1.15 -14.48
N LEU A 242 -6.97 1.76 -14.18
CA LEU A 242 -7.96 1.14 -13.28
C LEU A 242 -8.40 -0.23 -13.83
N TYR A 243 -8.70 -0.33 -15.12
CA TYR A 243 -9.10 -1.59 -15.74
C TYR A 243 -7.99 -2.63 -15.67
N ALA A 244 -6.75 -2.25 -15.99
CA ALA A 244 -5.60 -3.14 -15.90
C ALA A 244 -5.35 -3.62 -14.46
N VAL A 245 -5.58 -2.76 -13.46
CA VAL A 245 -5.51 -3.13 -12.03
C VAL A 245 -6.62 -4.13 -11.67
N LEU A 246 -7.87 -3.90 -12.11
CA LEU A 246 -9.00 -4.82 -11.88
C LEU A 246 -8.75 -6.19 -12.53
N GLU A 247 -8.18 -6.22 -13.73
CA GLU A 247 -7.80 -7.44 -14.44
C GLU A 247 -6.66 -8.18 -13.75
N ALA A 248 -5.64 -7.45 -13.27
CA ALA A 248 -4.53 -8.03 -12.51
C ALA A 248 -4.97 -8.63 -11.16
N MET A 249 -6.06 -8.11 -10.56
CA MET A 249 -6.71 -8.74 -9.39
C MET A 249 -7.49 -10.01 -9.75
N GLY A 250 -7.64 -10.29 -11.05
CA GLY A 250 -8.30 -11.47 -11.60
C GLY A 250 -9.78 -11.27 -11.96
N HIS A 251 -10.25 -10.03 -12.05
CA HIS A 251 -11.60 -9.74 -12.57
C HIS A 251 -11.60 -9.77 -14.10
N THR A 252 -12.68 -10.25 -14.71
CA THR A 252 -12.78 -10.33 -16.17
C THR A 252 -13.65 -9.22 -16.70
N LYS A 253 -13.15 -8.40 -17.63
CA LYS A 253 -13.93 -7.37 -18.32
C LYS A 253 -15.03 -8.04 -19.17
N ILE A 254 -16.30 -7.69 -18.93
CA ILE A 254 -17.46 -8.25 -19.66
C ILE A 254 -17.99 -7.26 -20.71
N TYR A 255 -18.05 -5.98 -20.37
CA TYR A 255 -18.66 -4.96 -21.22
C TYR A 255 -17.92 -3.63 -21.07
N ASP A 256 -17.61 -2.97 -22.17
CA ASP A 256 -17.03 -1.63 -22.19
C ASP A 256 -17.85 -0.70 -23.08
N PRO A 257 -18.52 0.31 -22.50
CA PRO A 257 -19.23 1.34 -23.26
C PRO A 257 -18.35 2.05 -24.29
N ALA A 258 -17.02 2.14 -24.07
CA ALA A 258 -16.10 2.81 -24.98
C ALA A 258 -15.74 1.94 -26.20
N GLU A 259 -15.66 0.62 -26.05
CA GLU A 259 -15.42 -0.30 -27.17
C GLU A 259 -16.66 -0.45 -28.06
N GLU A 260 -17.85 -0.30 -27.49
CA GLU A 260 -19.10 -0.33 -28.26
C GLU A 260 -19.26 0.96 -29.07
N LYS A 261 -18.99 2.15 -28.50
CA LYS A 261 -18.93 3.40 -29.27
C LYS A 261 -17.88 3.38 -30.37
N ALA A 262 -16.70 2.79 -30.12
CA ALA A 262 -15.67 2.64 -31.15
C ALA A 262 -16.05 1.62 -32.26
N LYS A 263 -16.92 0.64 -31.96
CA LYS A 263 -17.51 -0.26 -32.96
C LYS A 263 -18.67 0.38 -33.72
N GLU A 264 -19.41 1.28 -33.07
CA GLU A 264 -20.51 2.04 -33.68
C GLU A 264 -20.00 3.21 -34.54
N GLU A 265 -18.84 3.79 -34.20
CA GLU A 265 -18.13 4.84 -34.96
C GLU A 265 -17.10 4.28 -35.96
N ALA A 266 -16.97 2.96 -36.09
CA ALA A 266 -16.21 2.37 -37.19
C ALA A 266 -16.87 2.81 -38.53
N PRO A 267 -16.11 3.44 -39.44
CA PRO A 267 -16.69 4.34 -40.43
C PRO A 267 -17.57 3.57 -41.41
N VAL A 268 -18.85 3.95 -41.46
CA VAL A 268 -19.60 3.87 -42.71
C VAL A 268 -18.81 4.71 -43.70
N ALA A 269 -18.13 4.05 -44.64
CA ALA A 269 -17.33 4.72 -45.66
C ALA A 269 -18.18 5.85 -46.28
N PRO A 270 -17.70 7.10 -46.32
CA PRO A 270 -18.43 8.16 -46.98
C PRO A 270 -18.47 7.82 -48.47
N VAL A 271 -19.64 7.40 -48.96
CA VAL A 271 -19.98 7.53 -50.36
C VAL A 271 -19.95 9.03 -50.63
N ILE A 272 -18.98 9.47 -51.40
CA ILE A 272 -18.93 10.82 -51.96
C ILE A 272 -19.99 10.85 -53.08
N PRO A 273 -20.91 11.82 -53.08
CA PRO A 273 -21.32 12.42 -54.34
C PRO A 273 -20.76 13.83 -54.46
N GLU A 274 -20.31 14.08 -55.68
CA GLU A 274 -19.68 15.27 -56.22
C GLU A 274 -20.65 16.48 -56.25
N ALA A 275 -20.14 17.62 -55.79
CA ALA A 275 -20.41 19.03 -56.14
C ALA A 275 -21.83 19.52 -56.54
N VAL A 276 -22.30 20.61 -55.91
CA VAL A 276 -22.50 21.97 -56.50
C VAL A 276 -22.48 23.03 -55.38
N ALA A 277 -21.87 24.19 -55.66
CA ALA A 277 -21.73 25.37 -54.81
C ALA A 277 -22.96 26.30 -54.80
N GLU A 278 -23.21 27.02 -53.69
CA GLU A 278 -23.29 28.51 -53.64
C GLU A 278 -23.62 29.04 -52.23
N ASP A 279 -23.24 30.31 -52.06
CA ASP A 279 -23.06 31.20 -50.90
C ASP A 279 -24.36 31.63 -50.16
N VAL A 280 -24.32 31.96 -48.85
CA VAL A 280 -24.53 33.28 -48.20
C VAL A 280 -24.71 33.19 -46.66
N SER A 281 -24.21 34.24 -45.99
CA SER A 281 -24.17 34.65 -44.58
C SER A 281 -25.39 34.43 -43.66
N SER A 282 -25.16 34.27 -42.34
CA SER A 282 -25.34 35.31 -41.31
C SER A 282 -25.42 34.75 -39.87
N GLU A 283 -24.90 35.55 -38.92
CA GLU A 283 -24.88 35.36 -37.45
C GLU A 283 -26.26 35.10 -36.82
N VAL A 284 -26.32 34.36 -35.70
CA VAL A 284 -26.85 34.86 -34.40
C VAL A 284 -26.25 34.06 -33.22
N VAL A 285 -25.71 34.80 -32.25
CA VAL A 285 -25.27 34.36 -30.91
C VAL A 285 -26.48 34.25 -29.96
N ALA A 286 -26.59 33.14 -29.23
CA ALA A 286 -27.22 33.14 -27.89
C ALA A 286 -26.71 31.97 -27.03
N PRO A 287 -26.49 32.17 -25.72
CA PRO A 287 -25.61 31.35 -24.90
C PRO A 287 -26.35 30.16 -24.26
N VAL A 288 -25.78 28.96 -24.38
CA VAL A 288 -26.23 27.79 -23.61
C VAL A 288 -25.45 27.77 -22.29
N ALA A 289 -26.18 27.93 -21.19
CA ALA A 289 -25.70 27.74 -19.83
C ALA A 289 -25.10 26.33 -19.64
N PRO A 290 -24.10 26.15 -18.75
CA PRO A 290 -23.31 24.93 -18.71
C PRO A 290 -24.13 23.75 -18.17
N GLU A 291 -24.42 22.77 -19.04
CA GLU A 291 -24.89 21.46 -18.65
C GLU A 291 -23.81 20.75 -17.81
N VAL A 292 -24.22 20.26 -16.64
CA VAL A 292 -23.44 19.37 -15.79
C VAL A 292 -23.16 18.10 -16.58
N LYS A 293 -21.95 17.99 -17.17
CA LYS A 293 -21.50 16.80 -17.89
C LYS A 293 -21.56 15.59 -16.96
N ALA A 294 -22.55 14.72 -17.17
CA ALA A 294 -22.57 13.38 -16.59
C ALA A 294 -21.29 12.64 -17.03
N LYS A 295 -20.47 12.20 -16.06
CA LYS A 295 -19.26 11.43 -16.37
C LYS A 295 -19.67 10.16 -17.14
N PRO A 296 -18.95 9.79 -18.21
CA PRO A 296 -19.34 8.68 -19.10
C PRO A 296 -19.44 7.36 -18.34
N GLU A 297 -20.34 6.47 -18.76
CA GLU A 297 -20.45 5.16 -18.14
C GLU A 297 -19.15 4.34 -18.31
N LEU A 298 -18.76 3.61 -17.27
CA LEU A 298 -17.53 2.79 -17.26
C LEU A 298 -17.84 1.30 -17.43
N ALA A 299 -16.80 0.55 -17.80
CA ALA A 299 -16.85 -0.89 -18.04
C ALA A 299 -17.39 -1.72 -16.86
N THR A 300 -18.05 -2.82 -17.21
CA THR A 300 -18.58 -3.84 -16.28
C THR A 300 -17.66 -5.06 -16.25
N PHE A 301 -17.36 -5.55 -15.06
CA PHE A 301 -16.46 -6.66 -14.80
C PHE A 301 -17.18 -7.82 -14.10
N ARG A 302 -16.68 -9.04 -14.31
CA ARG A 302 -17.05 -10.25 -13.56
C ARG A 302 -16.10 -10.40 -12.38
N LEU A 303 -16.67 -10.56 -11.20
CA LEU A 303 -15.92 -10.79 -9.97
C LEU A 303 -15.28 -12.19 -9.99
N LYS A 304 -14.04 -12.29 -9.51
CA LYS A 304 -13.37 -13.57 -9.28
C LYS A 304 -14.03 -14.23 -8.07
N ARG A 305 -14.62 -15.41 -8.25
CA ARG A 305 -15.12 -16.22 -7.13
C ARG A 305 -13.92 -16.84 -6.41
N GLY A 306 -13.61 -16.36 -5.21
CA GLY A 306 -12.70 -17.05 -4.29
C GLY A 306 -13.41 -18.25 -3.64
N LYS A 307 -12.69 -19.32 -3.34
CA LYS A 307 -13.22 -20.55 -2.72
C LYS A 307 -14.07 -20.29 -1.46
N ALA A 308 -13.75 -19.24 -0.70
CA ALA A 308 -14.50 -18.84 0.49
C ALA A 308 -15.94 -18.33 0.22
N ASN A 309 -16.26 -17.90 -1.00
CA ASN A 309 -17.58 -17.40 -1.39
C ASN A 309 -18.49 -18.45 -2.06
N GLU A 310 -18.02 -19.69 -2.27
CA GLU A 310 -18.90 -20.78 -2.72
C GLU A 310 -19.89 -21.22 -1.63
N ALA A 311 -19.55 -21.01 -0.35
CA ALA A 311 -20.36 -21.46 0.79
C ALA A 311 -21.41 -20.43 1.26
N ALA A 312 -21.40 -19.20 0.74
CA ALA A 312 -22.38 -18.19 1.12
C ALA A 312 -23.70 -18.42 0.34
N LYS A 313 -24.51 -19.39 0.81
CA LYS A 313 -25.93 -19.44 0.43
C LYS A 313 -26.59 -18.08 0.72
N PRO A 314 -27.55 -17.62 -0.10
CA PRO A 314 -28.29 -16.40 0.17
C PRO A 314 -28.89 -16.49 1.57
N ARG A 315 -28.56 -15.54 2.46
CA ARG A 315 -29.23 -15.44 3.75
C ARG A 315 -30.69 -15.10 3.49
N GLU A 316 -31.59 -16.02 3.82
CA GLU A 316 -33.02 -15.77 3.78
C GLU A 316 -33.37 -14.54 4.65
N PRO A 317 -34.26 -13.66 4.20
CA PRO A 317 -34.67 -12.52 4.99
C PRO A 317 -35.36 -13.02 6.26
N LYS A 318 -34.81 -12.65 7.43
CA LYS A 318 -35.45 -12.89 8.73
C LYS A 318 -36.84 -12.24 8.72
N LYS A 319 -37.89 -13.06 8.72
CA LYS A 319 -39.25 -12.61 9.01
C LYS A 319 -39.26 -12.07 10.44
N PHE A 320 -39.42 -10.76 10.59
CA PHE A 320 -39.80 -10.17 11.87
C PHE A 320 -41.26 -10.54 12.14
N GLU A 321 -41.50 -11.48 13.05
CA GLU A 321 -42.82 -11.61 13.67
C GLU A 321 -43.01 -10.43 14.63
N LYS A 322 -44.00 -9.59 14.34
CA LYS A 322 -44.54 -8.65 15.31
C LYS A 322 -45.37 -9.44 16.33
N LYS A 323 -44.98 -9.38 17.60
CA LYS A 323 -45.87 -9.55 18.75
C LYS A 323 -45.56 -8.46 19.75
#